data_AF-A0A4Q5SDT8-F1
#
_entry.id   AF-A0A4Q5SDT8-F1
#
_cell.length_a   1.000
_cell.length_b   1.000
_cell.length_c   1.000
_cell.angle_alpha   90.00
_cell.angle_beta   90.00
_cell.angle_gamma   90.00
#
_symmetry.space_group_name_H-M   'P 1'
#
loop_
_entity.id
_entity.type
_entity.pdbx_description
1 polymer ?
#
loop_
_entity_poly.entity_id
_entity_poly.type
_entity_poly.pdbx_seq_one_letter_code
_entity_poly.pdbx_strand_id
1 'polypeptide(L)'
;MRDVRLLREPFVPGALIGPFTNSHPGLGGVCTFVGEVRGGEGVEALELSHYEPLTLPGMEELAERACDRFGLMGMLMVHRVGMLRPGEPIVCVSAAALHRRGAIDA
;
A
#
# COMPACT_ATOMS: atom_id res chain seq x y z
N MET A 1 11.38 7.82 -2.33
CA MET A 1 10.16 8.69 -2.34
C MET A 1 9.02 7.95 -1.65
N ARG A 2 8.13 8.65 -0.94
CA ARG A 2 6.94 8.07 -0.29
C ARG A 2 5.69 8.54 -1.04
N ASP A 3 4.85 7.60 -1.46
CA ASP A 3 3.55 7.86 -2.08
C ASP A 3 2.47 7.23 -1.20
N VAL A 4 1.82 8.06 -0.37
CA VAL A 4 0.83 7.62 0.61
C VAL A 4 -0.51 8.25 0.26
N ARG A 5 -1.54 7.41 0.04
CA ARG A 5 -2.85 7.87 -0.43
C ARG A 5 -3.99 7.09 0.24
N LEU A 6 -5.03 7.83 0.59
CA LEU A 6 -6.33 7.27 0.96
C LEU A 6 -7.32 7.52 -0.18
N LEU A 7 -7.84 6.46 -0.79
CA LEU A 7 -8.69 6.52 -1.98
C LEU A 7 -10.14 6.18 -1.64
N ARG A 8 -11.07 6.75 -2.42
CA ARG A 8 -12.48 6.33 -2.43
C ARG A 8 -12.79 5.43 -3.63
N GLU A 9 -12.16 5.75 -4.76
CA GLU A 9 -12.34 5.02 -6.00
C GLU A 9 -11.53 3.72 -6.05
N PRO A 10 -11.99 2.72 -6.83
CA PRO A 10 -11.20 1.53 -7.12
C PRO A 10 -9.84 1.85 -7.73
N PHE A 11 -8.86 1.00 -7.46
CA PHE A 11 -7.52 1.11 -8.05
C PHE A 11 -7.04 -0.27 -8.49
N VAL A 12 -6.07 -0.28 -9.42
CA VAL A 12 -5.43 -1.51 -9.92
C VAL A 12 -4.00 -1.56 -9.36
N PRO A 13 -3.67 -2.46 -8.42
CA PRO A 13 -2.35 -2.50 -7.78
C PRO A 13 -1.19 -2.54 -8.78
N GLY A 14 -1.29 -3.39 -9.82
CA GLY A 14 -0.27 -3.51 -10.86
C GLY A 14 0.04 -2.21 -11.60
N ALA A 15 -0.97 -1.35 -11.79
CA ALA A 15 -0.80 -0.05 -12.46
C ALA A 15 -0.03 0.96 -11.59
N LEU A 16 0.02 0.75 -10.27
CA LEU A 16 0.74 1.61 -9.34
C LEU A 16 2.20 1.16 -9.15
N ILE A 17 2.44 -0.16 -9.15
CA ILE A 17 3.75 -0.74 -8.86
C ILE A 17 4.78 -0.39 -9.95
N GLY A 18 4.41 -0.48 -11.23
CA GLY A 18 5.34 -0.21 -12.33
C GLY A 18 5.96 1.20 -12.28
N PRO A 19 5.14 2.27 -12.25
CA PRO A 19 5.63 3.63 -12.06
C PRO A 19 6.46 3.82 -10.78
N PHE A 20 6.04 3.18 -9.68
CA PHE A 20 6.79 3.22 -8.41
C PHE A 20 8.17 2.57 -8.52
N THR A 21 8.31 1.43 -9.20
CA THR A 21 9.62 0.81 -9.42
C THR A 21 10.51 1.65 -10.34
N ASN A 22 9.92 2.29 -11.36
CA ASN A 22 10.65 3.13 -12.30
C ASN A 22 11.20 4.42 -11.66
N SER A 23 10.57 4.92 -10.60
CA SER A 23 11.05 6.11 -9.87
C SER A 23 12.18 5.84 -8.88
N HIS A 24 12.61 4.58 -8.73
CA HIS A 24 13.70 4.18 -7.83
C HIS A 24 14.80 3.41 -8.57
N PRO A 25 15.53 4.06 -9.50
CA PRO A 25 16.62 3.42 -10.23
C PRO A 25 17.68 2.88 -9.25
N GLY A 26 18.15 1.65 -9.49
CA GLY A 26 19.13 0.98 -8.63
C GLY A 26 18.53 0.17 -7.48
N LEU A 27 17.21 0.06 -7.36
CA LEU A 27 16.59 -0.88 -6.42
C LEU A 27 17.03 -2.32 -6.74
N GLY A 28 17.37 -3.09 -5.72
CA GLY A 28 17.68 -4.52 -5.86
C GLY A 28 16.54 -5.44 -5.43
N GLY A 29 15.46 -4.90 -4.89
CA GLY A 29 14.23 -5.65 -4.64
C GLY A 29 13.04 -4.74 -4.34
N VAL A 30 11.86 -5.20 -4.78
CA VAL A 30 10.55 -4.67 -4.37
C VAL A 30 9.75 -5.81 -3.77
N CYS A 31 9.04 -5.55 -2.67
CA CYS A 31 8.05 -6.45 -2.10
C CYS A 31 6.72 -5.71 -2.10
N THR A 32 5.67 -6.36 -2.60
CA THR A 32 4.33 -5.78 -2.61
C THR A 32 3.36 -6.69 -1.91
N PHE A 33 2.61 -6.12 -0.98
CA PHE A 33 1.43 -6.73 -0.39
C PHE A 33 0.18 -6.08 -0.98
N VAL A 34 -0.77 -6.91 -1.41
CA VAL A 34 -2.12 -6.49 -1.80
C VAL A 34 -3.11 -7.22 -0.91
N GLY A 35 -3.92 -6.45 -0.18
CA GLY A 35 -5.06 -6.97 0.56
C GLY A 35 -6.33 -6.78 -0.25
N GLU A 36 -7.11 -7.85 -0.42
CA GLU A 36 -8.38 -7.85 -1.14
C GLU A 36 -9.52 -8.26 -0.21
N VAL A 37 -10.73 -7.82 -0.52
CA VAL A 37 -11.93 -8.25 0.21
C VAL A 37 -12.11 -9.75 0.01
N ARG A 38 -12.05 -10.52 1.10
CA ARG A 38 -12.41 -11.94 1.07
C ARG A 38 -13.91 -12.08 0.95
N GLY A 39 -14.35 -12.89 -0.01
CA GLY A 39 -15.74 -13.35 -0.08
C GLY A 39 -16.00 -14.60 0.74
N GLY A 40 -17.14 -15.23 0.48
CA GLY A 40 -17.61 -16.45 1.17
C GLY A 40 -18.77 -16.16 2.13
N GLU A 41 -19.46 -17.21 2.58
CA GLU A 41 -20.47 -17.16 3.65
C GLU A 41 -21.58 -16.09 3.50
N GLY A 42 -21.92 -15.71 2.26
CA GLY A 42 -22.93 -14.69 1.99
C GLY A 42 -22.46 -13.24 2.16
N VAL A 43 -21.14 -12.99 2.23
CA VAL A 43 -20.59 -11.63 2.25
C VAL A 43 -20.85 -10.92 0.92
N GLU A 44 -21.60 -9.83 0.97
CA GLU A 44 -21.93 -9.01 -0.21
C GLU A 44 -20.96 -7.83 -0.39
N ALA A 45 -20.53 -7.21 0.71
CA ALA A 45 -19.60 -6.09 0.69
C ALA A 45 -18.93 -5.86 2.05
N LEU A 46 -17.81 -5.14 2.02
CA LEU A 46 -17.12 -4.57 3.17
C LEU A 46 -17.23 -3.04 3.09
N GLU A 47 -17.77 -2.42 4.14
CA GLU A 47 -17.79 -0.96 4.26
C GLU A 47 -16.68 -0.49 5.21
N LEU A 48 -15.78 0.35 4.72
CA LEU A 48 -14.68 0.90 5.51
C LEU A 48 -14.81 2.41 5.66
N SER A 49 -14.91 2.85 6.90
CA SER A 49 -14.86 4.26 7.28
C SER A 49 -13.49 4.61 7.87
N HIS A 50 -13.15 5.89 7.89
CA HIS A 50 -11.90 6.38 8.46
C HIS A 50 -12.12 7.69 9.21
N TYR A 51 -11.20 8.01 10.11
CA TYR A 51 -11.16 9.30 10.77
C TYR A 51 -10.10 10.17 10.09
N GLU A 52 -10.55 11.13 9.29
CA GLU A 52 -9.71 11.96 8.42
C GLU A 52 -8.53 12.63 9.15
N PRO A 53 -8.71 13.23 10.35
CA PRO A 53 -7.60 13.87 11.06
C PRO A 53 -6.48 12.94 11.53
N LEU A 54 -6.70 11.62 11.51
CA LEU A 54 -5.76 10.64 12.06
C LEU A 54 -5.25 9.64 11.03
N THR A 55 -6.12 9.19 10.12
CA THR A 55 -5.84 8.01 9.29
C THR A 55 -4.71 8.30 8.31
N LEU A 56 -4.83 9.36 7.50
CA LEU A 56 -3.80 9.71 6.53
C LEU A 56 -2.49 10.15 7.21
N PRO A 57 -2.50 11.03 8.24
CA PRO A 57 -1.27 11.36 8.97
C PRO A 57 -0.58 10.13 9.59
N GLY A 58 -1.35 9.20 10.18
CA GLY A 58 -0.80 7.98 10.74
C GLY A 58 -0.19 7.03 9.70
N MET A 59 -0.77 6.97 8.50
CA MET A 59 -0.20 6.23 7.36
C MET A 59 1.12 6.86 6.90
N GLU A 60 1.18 8.18 6.79
CA GLU A 60 2.40 8.92 6.42
C GLU A 60 3.52 8.70 7.44
N GLU A 61 3.20 8.80 8.73
CA GLU A 61 4.15 8.54 9.82
C GLU A 61 4.64 7.08 9.80
N LEU A 62 3.74 6.12 9.60
CA LEU A 62 4.13 4.71 9.49
C LEU A 62 5.08 4.48 8.30
N ALA A 63 4.78 5.08 7.15
CA ALA A 63 5.63 4.98 5.97
C ALA A 63 7.01 5.62 6.21
N GLU A 64 7.07 6.75 6.90
CA GLU A 64 8.32 7.38 7.31
C GLU A 64 9.15 6.47 8.22
N ARG A 65 8.56 5.99 9.32
CA ARG A 65 9.26 5.12 10.26
C ARG A 65 9.74 3.83 9.60
N ALA A 66 8.97 3.25 8.67
CA ALA A 66 9.37 2.05 7.94
C ALA A 66 10.54 2.35 6.99
N CYS A 67 10.49 3.48 6.25
CA CYS A 67 11.61 3.89 5.40
C CYS A 67 12.91 4.03 6.20
N ASP A 68 12.85 4.71 7.35
CA ASP A 68 14.01 4.94 8.20
C ASP A 68 14.52 3.65 8.85
N ARG A 69 13.61 2.82 9.38
CA ARG A 69 13.96 1.59 10.10
C ARG A 69 14.62 0.55 9.18
N PHE A 70 14.14 0.43 7.94
CA PHE A 70 14.57 -0.63 7.03
C PHE A 70 15.50 -0.12 5.90
N GLY A 71 15.83 1.17 5.88
CA GLY A 71 16.68 1.76 4.85
C GLY A 71 16.07 1.66 3.45
N LEU A 72 14.76 1.93 3.35
CA LEU A 72 14.05 1.83 2.07
C LEU A 72 14.40 2.99 1.14
N MET A 73 14.46 2.69 -0.16
CA MET A 73 14.58 3.70 -1.21
C MET A 73 13.25 4.43 -1.43
N GLY A 74 12.14 3.75 -1.17
CA GLY A 74 10.81 4.32 -1.25
C GLY A 74 9.73 3.37 -0.78
N MET A 75 8.54 3.93 -0.60
CA MET A 75 7.34 3.20 -0.22
C MET A 75 6.11 3.76 -0.96
N LEU A 76 5.32 2.86 -1.53
CA LEU A 76 3.97 3.12 -2.02
C LEU A 76 3.00 2.54 -0.99
N MET A 77 2.05 3.33 -0.50
CA MET A 77 1.02 2.89 0.44
C MET A 77 -0.32 3.49 0.02
N VAL A 78 -1.20 2.64 -0.51
CA VAL A 78 -2.54 3.04 -0.95
C VAL A 78 -3.56 2.21 -0.18
N HIS A 79 -4.53 2.88 0.43
CA HIS A 79 -5.66 2.23 1.09
C HIS A 79 -6.98 2.80 0.57
N ARG A 80 -8.00 1.96 0.42
CA ARG A 80 -9.33 2.37 -0.04
C ARG A 80 -10.34 2.38 1.12
N VAL A 81 -11.24 3.35 1.08
CA VAL A 81 -12.38 3.50 1.99
C VAL A 81 -13.68 3.53 1.18
N GLY A 82 -14.81 3.39 1.86
CA GLY A 82 -16.13 3.28 1.26
C GLY A 82 -16.56 1.82 1.15
N MET A 83 -17.44 1.54 0.18
CA MET A 83 -17.98 0.20 -0.04
C MET A 83 -17.10 -0.57 -1.02
N LEU A 84 -16.67 -1.78 -0.64
CA LEU A 84 -15.85 -2.67 -1.46
C LEU A 84 -16.51 -4.05 -1.58
N ARG A 85 -16.46 -4.65 -2.77
CA ARG A 85 -17.00 -6.00 -3.02
C ARG A 85 -15.94 -7.08 -2.88
N PRO A 86 -16.32 -8.35 -2.64
CA PRO A 86 -15.40 -9.49 -2.71
C PRO A 86 -14.50 -9.47 -3.95
N GLY A 87 -13.20 -9.68 -3.75
CA GLY A 87 -12.17 -9.61 -4.80
C GLY A 87 -11.67 -8.21 -5.13
N GLU A 88 -12.25 -7.14 -4.58
CA GLU A 88 -11.73 -5.79 -4.79
C GLU A 88 -10.50 -5.51 -3.91
N PRO A 89 -9.46 -4.86 -4.46
CA PRO A 89 -8.33 -4.37 -3.68
C PRO A 89 -8.75 -3.35 -2.62
N ILE A 90 -8.37 -3.64 -1.37
CA ILE A 90 -8.53 -2.75 -0.21
C ILE A 90 -7.26 -1.93 -0.03
N VAL A 91 -6.10 -2.57 -0.07
CA VAL A 91 -4.81 -1.96 0.25
C VAL A 91 -3.71 -2.48 -0.66
N CYS A 92 -2.78 -1.62 -1.05
CA CYS A 92 -1.56 -1.97 -1.75
C CYS A 92 -0.38 -1.25 -1.10
N VAL A 93 0.57 -2.02 -0.57
CA VAL A 93 1.82 -1.52 0.01
C VAL A 93 2.98 -2.10 -0.76
N SER A 94 3.89 -1.27 -1.25
CA SER A 94 5.11 -1.70 -1.94
C SER A 94 6.33 -1.03 -1.33
N ALA A 95 7.32 -1.81 -0.92
CA ALA A 95 8.57 -1.34 -0.34
C ALA A 95 9.72 -1.60 -1.32
N ALA A 96 10.44 -0.55 -1.70
CA ALA A 96 11.63 -0.63 -2.56
C ALA A 96 12.90 -0.51 -1.72
N ALA A 97 13.85 -1.43 -1.90
CA ALA A 97 15.11 -1.43 -1.18
C ALA A 97 16.30 -1.85 -2.07
N LEU A 98 17.52 -1.54 -1.62
CA LEU A 98 18.76 -1.98 -2.29
C LEU A 98 18.89 -3.50 -2.34
N HIS A 99 18.32 -4.21 -1.36
CA HIS A 99 18.33 -5.67 -1.30
C HIS A 99 16.99 -6.21 -0.82
N ARG A 100 16.65 -7.43 -1.24
CA ARG A 100 15.35 -8.07 -0.97
C ARG A 100 14.95 -8.09 0.51
N ARG A 101 15.91 -8.20 1.44
CA ARG A 101 15.61 -8.30 2.87
C ARG A 101 14.92 -7.04 3.40
N GLY A 102 15.44 -5.86 3.08
CA GLY A 102 14.80 -4.60 3.48
C GLY A 102 13.40 -4.46 2.90
N ALA A 103 13.19 -4.91 1.65
CA ALA A 103 11.87 -4.88 1.03
C ALA A 103 10.87 -5.86 1.68
N ILE A 104 11.30 -7.07 2.05
CA ILE A 104 10.42 -8.12 2.59
C ILE A 104 10.10 -7.90 4.08
N ASP A 105 11.07 -7.42 4.87
CA ASP A 105 10.92 -7.29 6.33
C ASP A 105 10.16 -6.02 6.76
N ALA A 106 10.05 -5.04 5.86
CA ALA A 106 9.43 -3.73 6.12
C ALA A 106 7.91 -3.77 6.20
#